data_AF-A0A453GDU5-F1
#
_entry.id   AF-A0A453GDU5-F1
#
_cell.length_a   1.000
_cell.length_b   1.000
_cell.length_c   1.000
_cell.angle_alpha   90.00
_cell.angle_beta   90.00
_cell.angle_gamma   90.00
#
_symmetry.space_group_name_H-M   'P 1'
#
loop_
_entity.id
_entity.type
_entity.pdbx_description
1 polymer ?
#
loop_
_entity_poly.entity_id
_entity_poly.type
_entity_poly.pdbx_seq_one_letter_code
_entity_poly.pdbx_strand_id
1 'polypeptide(L)'
;NIRCLVLMDKSFGGTHEITLKKDEFLCLNLLVVDCSAITKIVFNSGSTPRLEKIVWSSSTTLSGIDKLPRLKELEFKGDKVPDYVLEAALYAD
;
A
#
# COMPACT_ATOMS: atom_id res chain seq x y z
N ASN A 1 -19.90 -3.80 -2.93
CA ASN A 1 -19.15 -3.41 -1.72
C ASN A 1 -17.72 -3.92 -1.88
N ILE A 2 -16.73 -3.02 -1.96
CA ILE A 2 -15.35 -3.37 -2.32
C ILE A 2 -14.66 -4.03 -1.11
N ARG A 3 -14.05 -5.22 -1.32
CA ARG A 3 -13.30 -5.95 -0.29
C ARG A 3 -11.79 -5.97 -0.52
N CYS A 4 -11.36 -5.77 -1.76
CA CYS A 4 -9.96 -5.67 -2.14
C CYS A 4 -9.80 -4.45 -3.05
N LEU A 5 -8.82 -3.60 -2.74
CA LEU A 5 -8.46 -2.44 -3.54
C LEU A 5 -7.00 -2.57 -3.92
N VAL A 6 -6.71 -2.50 -5.22
CA VAL A 6 -5.36 -2.54 -5.75
C VAL A 6 -5.11 -1.24 -6.50
N LEU A 7 -4.07 -0.51 -6.10
CA LEU A 7 -3.65 0.74 -6.71
C LEU A 7 -2.40 0.47 -7.54
N MET A 8 -2.43 0.76 -8.84
CA MET A 8 -1.36 0.45 -9.79
C MET A 8 -0.86 1.72 -10.50
N ASP A 9 0.42 1.74 -10.88
CA ASP A 9 1.09 2.88 -11.56
C ASP A 9 0.34 3.46 -12.77
N LYS A 10 -0.41 2.63 -13.51
CA LYS A 10 -1.10 3.08 -14.73
C LYS A 10 -2.31 3.98 -14.47
N SER A 11 -2.71 4.19 -13.21
CA SER A 11 -3.95 4.91 -12.89
C SER A 11 -3.79 6.31 -12.31
N PHE A 12 -2.57 6.83 -12.13
CA PHE A 12 -2.34 8.11 -11.44
C PHE A 12 -1.62 9.14 -12.32
N GLY A 13 -2.37 10.15 -12.78
CA GLY A 13 -1.85 11.38 -13.41
C GLY A 13 -1.99 12.62 -12.52
N GLY A 14 -2.07 12.45 -11.19
CA GLY A 14 -2.45 13.48 -10.24
C GLY A 14 -1.78 13.34 -8.86
N THR A 15 -2.47 13.78 -7.81
CA THR A 15 -1.95 13.91 -6.43
C THR A 15 -1.29 12.63 -5.91
N HIS A 16 -0.09 12.80 -5.36
CA HIS A 16 0.74 11.74 -4.77
C HIS A 16 0.25 11.24 -3.39
N GLU A 17 -0.81 11.86 -2.85
CA GLU A 17 -1.38 11.53 -1.55
C GLU A 17 -2.83 11.05 -1.68
N ILE A 18 -3.15 9.96 -0.98
CA ILE A 18 -4.51 9.43 -0.87
C ILE A 18 -4.96 9.53 0.57
N THR A 19 -6.11 10.18 0.80
CA THR A 19 -6.76 10.19 2.12
C THR A 19 -8.00 9.33 2.09
N LEU A 20 -8.02 8.26 2.88
CA LEU A 20 -9.22 7.47 3.13
C LEU A 20 -10.01 8.13 4.26
N LYS A 21 -11.20 8.65 3.91
CA LYS A 21 -12.04 9.43 4.81
C LYS A 21 -12.91 8.52 5.66
N LYS A 22 -13.51 9.12 6.69
CA LYS A 22 -14.51 8.45 7.52
C LYS A 22 -15.60 7.86 6.64
N ASP A 23 -16.03 6.64 6.96
CA ASP A 23 -17.11 5.93 6.29
C ASP A 23 -16.79 5.47 4.84
N GLU A 24 -15.56 5.66 4.36
CA GLU A 24 -15.11 5.12 3.06
C GLU A 24 -14.64 3.66 3.18
N PHE A 25 -14.93 2.90 2.12
CA PHE A 25 -14.55 1.49 1.95
C PHE A 25 -14.81 0.62 3.20
N LEU A 26 -16.02 0.73 3.76
CA LEU A 26 -16.44 0.04 4.99
C LEU A 26 -16.28 -1.49 4.99
N CYS A 27 -16.21 -2.10 3.80
CA CYS A 27 -16.02 -3.54 3.64
C CYS A 27 -14.63 -3.93 3.13
N LEU A 28 -13.68 -3.00 3.03
CA LEU A 28 -12.33 -3.31 2.58
C LEU A 28 -11.63 -4.22 3.58
N ASN A 29 -11.08 -5.33 3.11
CA ASN A 29 -10.28 -6.28 3.87
C ASN A 29 -8.79 -6.18 3.49
N LEU A 30 -8.49 -5.88 2.23
CA LEU A 30 -7.14 -5.86 1.67
C LEU A 30 -6.91 -4.59 0.85
N LEU A 31 -5.80 -3.91 1.14
CA LEU A 31 -5.25 -2.84 0.31
C LEU A 31 -3.90 -3.28 -0.24
N VAL A 32 -3.74 -3.21 -1.57
CA VAL A 32 -2.46 -3.41 -2.25
C VAL A 32 -2.06 -2.11 -2.94
N VAL A 33 -0.87 -1.62 -2.65
CA VAL A 33 -0.31 -0.39 -3.22
C VAL A 33 0.92 -0.76 -4.02
N ASP A 34 0.74 -0.86 -5.34
CA ASP A 34 1.80 -1.12 -6.30
C ASP A 34 1.88 0.07 -7.27
N CYS A 35 2.09 1.25 -6.69
CA CYS A 35 2.12 2.49 -7.42
C CYS A 35 3.15 3.46 -6.81
N SER A 36 4.26 3.61 -7.53
CA SER A 36 5.36 4.52 -7.22
C SER A 36 4.94 5.99 -7.12
N ALA A 37 3.89 6.39 -7.86
CA ALA A 37 3.37 7.75 -7.82
C ALA A 37 2.69 8.10 -6.48
N ILE A 38 2.26 7.11 -5.69
CA ILE A 38 1.64 7.33 -4.38
C ILE A 38 2.74 7.41 -3.33
N THR A 39 3.03 8.61 -2.83
CA THR A 39 4.03 8.83 -1.78
C THR A 39 3.43 8.75 -0.38
N LYS A 40 2.11 8.92 -0.24
CA LYS A 40 1.45 8.92 1.07
C LYS A 40 0.02 8.39 1.03
N ILE A 41 -0.33 7.59 2.03
CA ILE A 41 -1.71 7.18 2.31
C ILE A 41 -2.05 7.57 3.75
N VAL A 42 -3.16 8.27 3.93
CA VAL A 42 -3.67 8.73 5.21
C VAL A 42 -4.98 8.02 5.53
N PHE A 43 -5.01 7.32 6.66
CA PHE A 43 -6.21 6.70 7.23
C PHE A 43 -6.81 7.64 8.29
N ASN A 44 -7.99 8.19 8.03
CA ASN A 44 -8.73 8.96 9.03
C ASN A 44 -9.52 8.03 9.96
N SER A 45 -9.86 8.52 11.15
CA SER A 45 -10.66 7.75 12.12
C SER A 45 -12.00 7.35 11.51
N GLY A 46 -12.34 6.07 11.61
CA GLY A 46 -13.56 5.50 11.01
C GLY A 46 -13.46 5.19 9.51
N SER A 47 -12.28 5.35 8.89
CA SER A 47 -12.02 4.84 7.55
C SER A 47 -11.75 3.33 7.58
N THR A 48 -12.20 2.60 6.56
CA THR A 48 -11.83 1.19 6.32
C THR A 48 -11.81 0.28 7.57
N PRO A 49 -12.86 0.27 8.41
CA PRO A 49 -12.86 -0.39 9.72
C PRO A 49 -12.65 -1.92 9.68
N ARG A 50 -12.70 -2.52 8.49
CA ARG A 50 -12.51 -3.96 8.25
C ARG A 50 -11.17 -4.31 7.60
N LEU A 51 -10.30 -3.32 7.38
CA LEU A 51 -9.01 -3.53 6.73
C LEU A 51 -8.14 -4.43 7.62
N GLU A 52 -7.73 -5.57 7.07
CA GLU A 52 -6.98 -6.61 7.78
C GLU A 52 -5.53 -6.69 7.33
N LYS A 53 -5.26 -6.36 6.06
CA LYS A 53 -3.92 -6.44 5.48
C LYS A 53 -3.64 -5.26 4.55
N ILE A 54 -2.42 -4.72 4.66
CA ILE A 54 -1.85 -3.77 3.69
C ILE A 54 -0.60 -4.38 3.09
N VAL A 55 -0.55 -4.44 1.76
CA VAL A 55 0.63 -4.82 0.99
C VAL A 55 1.11 -3.60 0.22
N TRP A 56 2.40 -3.27 0.26
CA TRP A 56 2.94 -2.18 -0.55
C TRP A 56 4.38 -2.45 -0.99
N SER A 57 4.75 -1.92 -2.16
CA SER A 57 6.05 -2.14 -2.81
C SER A 57 6.90 -0.87 -2.99
N SER A 58 6.35 0.32 -2.70
CA SER A 58 6.99 1.62 -2.93
C SER A 58 7.40 2.33 -1.64
N SER A 59 8.14 3.44 -1.77
CA SER A 59 8.50 4.38 -0.68
C SER A 59 7.30 5.12 -0.06
N THR A 60 6.10 4.56 -0.14
CA THR A 60 4.86 5.14 0.33
C THR A 60 4.82 5.20 1.86
N THR A 61 4.54 6.37 2.41
CA THR A 61 4.31 6.54 3.84
C THR A 61 2.87 6.22 4.19
N LEU A 62 2.65 5.39 5.22
CA LEU A 62 1.33 5.08 5.76
C LEU A 62 1.10 5.87 7.05
N SER A 63 0.08 6.72 7.10
CA SER A 63 -0.27 7.57 8.26
C SER A 63 -1.63 7.19 8.83
N GLY A 64 -1.78 7.15 10.14
CA GLY A 64 -3.05 6.84 10.80
C GLY A 64 -3.38 5.34 10.88
N ILE A 65 -2.39 4.47 10.68
CA ILE A 65 -2.56 3.01 10.77
C ILE A 65 -2.99 2.55 12.17
N ASP A 66 -2.65 3.32 13.20
CA ASP A 66 -3.08 3.15 14.59
C ASP A 66 -4.61 3.25 14.76
N LYS A 67 -5.30 3.86 13.79
CA LYS A 67 -6.76 4.03 13.77
C LYS A 67 -7.50 2.86 13.09
N LEU A 68 -6.78 1.84 12.63
CA LEU A 68 -7.34 0.68 11.92
C LEU A 68 -7.54 -0.48 12.90
N PRO A 69 -8.76 -0.67 13.44
CA PRO A 69 -9.00 -1.57 14.58
C PRO A 69 -8.83 -3.06 14.26
N ARG A 70 -8.79 -3.43 12.98
CA ARG A 70 -8.70 -4.81 12.52
C ARG A 70 -7.43 -5.10 11.73
N LEU A 71 -6.52 -4.15 11.63
CA LEU A 71 -5.27 -4.35 10.92
C LEU A 71 -4.43 -5.40 11.65
N LYS A 72 -4.08 -6.47 10.94
CA LYS A 72 -3.33 -7.62 11.48
C LYS A 72 -1.98 -7.77 10.80
N GLU A 73 -1.88 -7.36 9.54
CA GLU A 73 -0.71 -7.64 8.72
C GLU A 73 -0.29 -6.44 7.89
N LEU A 74 1.01 -6.19 7.91
CA LEU A 74 1.69 -5.22 7.08
C LEU A 74 2.77 -5.98 6.31
N GLU A 75 2.66 -6.00 4.98
CA GLU A 75 3.62 -6.66 4.09
C GLU A 75 4.29 -5.61 3.19
N PHE A 76 5.54 -5.28 3.51
CA PHE A 76 6.37 -4.49 2.62
C PHE A 76 7.15 -5.41 1.68
N LYS A 77 6.88 -5.31 0.39
CA LYS A 77 7.53 -6.14 -0.64
C LYS A 77 8.90 -5.62 -1.07
N GLY A 78 9.25 -4.38 -0.69
CA GLY A 78 10.45 -3.71 -1.18
C GLY A 78 10.36 -3.37 -2.67
N ASP A 79 11.35 -2.61 -3.12
CA ASP A 79 11.55 -2.39 -4.54
C ASP A 79 12.04 -3.68 -5.21
N LYS A 80 11.66 -3.89 -6.47
CA LYS A 80 12.24 -4.96 -7.28
C LYS A 80 13.73 -4.66 -7.45
N VAL A 81 14.59 -5.53 -6.90
CA VAL A 81 16.02 -5.52 -7.20
C VAL A 81 16.17 -5.80 -8.70
N PRO A 82 16.82 -4.91 -9.47
CA PRO A 82 17.00 -5.17 -10.89
C PRO A 82 17.81 -6.44 -11.14
N ASP A 83 17.43 -7.21 -12.16
CA ASP A 83 18.03 -8.52 -12.45
C ASP A 83 19.56 -8.49 -12.55
N TYR A 84 20.13 -7.39 -13.09
CA TYR A 84 21.59 -7.23 -13.21
C TYR A 84 22.32 -7.18 -11.86
N VAL A 85 21.65 -6.76 -10.78
CA VAL A 85 22.21 -6.75 -9.43
C VAL A 85 22.24 -8.18 -8.86
N LEU A 86 21.25 -8.99 -9.18
CA LEU A 86 21.19 -10.40 -8.78
C LEU A 86 22.24 -11.23 -9.53
N GLU A 87 22.42 -10.97 -10.83
CA GLU A 87 23.47 -11.63 -11.63
C GLU A 87 24.86 -11.33 -11.07
N ALA A 88 25.17 -10.08 -10.74
CA ALA A 88 26.47 -9.72 -10.16
C ALA A 88 26.79 -10.45 -8.83
N ALA A 89 25.76 -10.75 -8.03
CA ALA A 89 25.92 -11.51 -6.79
C ALA A 89 26.18 -13.01 -7.02
N LEU A 90 25.74 -13.58 -8.15
CA LEU A 90 25.97 -14.98 -8.52
C LEU A 90 27.39 -15.25 -9.05
N TYR A 91 28.09 -14.21 -9.50
CA TYR A 91 29.46 -14.29 -10.05
C TYR A 91 30.53 -13.74 -9.10
N ALA A 92 30.18 -13.47 -7.84
CA ALA A 92 31.08 -12.90 -6.85
C ALA A 92 31.76 -13.92 -5.91
N ASP A 93 31.56 -15.22 -6.14
CA ASP A 93 32.18 -16.33 -5.38
C ASP A 93 33.43 -16.92 -6.08
#